data_AF-A0A106P2F0-F1
#
_entry.id   AF-A0A106P2F0-F1
#
_cell.length_a   1.000
_cell.length_b   1.000
_cell.length_c   1.000
_cell.angle_alpha   90.00
_cell.angle_beta   90.00
_cell.angle_gamma   90.00
#
_symmetry.space_group_name_H-M   'P 1'
#
loop_
_entity.id
_entity.type
_entity.pdbx_description
1 polymer ?
#
loop_
_entity_poly.entity_id
_entity_poly.type
_entity_poly.pdbx_seq_one_letter_code
_entity_poly.pdbx_strand_id
1 'polypeptide(L)'
;MNIRLRFVNRSNDCGNSEVVLFQRDVVPDLDAFAIAWKVIRFCGRDCFHPFAYSTDIDIALGDEHGNFSPRVAAPPGAHFTIDALPNGRGRLEPDPAGSEGGDIEVVNRLARGAVNVNAFSEGRLLAAKHAVAPGQKAVFRFTPTLWIGVASQVQEGHALNAAVLSSASTLLPLAGLAAADIVMTGGGTGADAQPFGFALEQVVRL
;
A
#
# COMPACT_ATOMS: atom_id res chain seq x y z
N MET A 1 9.97 4.15 9.42
CA MET A 1 10.49 5.48 9.04
C MET A 1 9.34 6.28 8.44
N ASN A 2 9.11 7.50 8.91
CA ASN A 2 7.98 8.32 8.48
C ASN A 2 8.43 9.47 7.58
N ILE A 3 7.96 9.45 6.32
CA ILE A 3 8.17 10.49 5.31
C ILE A 3 6.97 11.43 5.34
N ARG A 4 7.22 12.73 5.54
CA ARG A 4 6.15 13.75 5.53
C ARG A 4 5.86 14.19 4.10
N LEU A 5 4.68 13.87 3.59
CA LEU A 5 4.28 14.21 2.24
C LEU A 5 3.16 15.25 2.25
N ARG A 6 3.14 16.11 1.23
CA ARG A 6 1.99 16.98 0.95
C ARG A 6 1.62 16.85 -0.49
N PHE A 7 0.38 16.48 -0.76
CA PHE A 7 -0.16 16.61 -2.11
C PHE A 7 -0.53 18.08 -2.35
N VAL A 8 -0.13 18.66 -3.48
CA VAL A 8 -0.43 20.04 -3.86
C VAL A 8 -1.11 20.03 -5.22
N ASN A 9 -2.35 20.52 -5.29
CA ASN A 9 -3.08 20.55 -6.55
C ASN A 9 -2.82 21.86 -7.29
N ARG A 10 -2.04 21.82 -8.37
CA ARG A 10 -1.88 22.92 -9.32
C ARG A 10 -2.50 22.60 -10.70
N SER A 11 -3.40 21.63 -10.75
CA SER A 11 -4.08 21.21 -11.97
C SER A 11 -5.18 22.20 -12.37
N ASN A 12 -5.53 22.18 -13.65
CA ASN A 12 -6.65 22.90 -14.24
C ASN A 12 -7.99 22.20 -14.03
N ASP A 13 -8.01 21.03 -13.37
CA ASP A 13 -9.23 20.28 -13.05
C ASP A 13 -9.96 20.79 -11.79
N CYS A 14 -9.32 21.72 -11.04
CA CYS A 14 -9.91 22.41 -9.89
C CYS A 14 -10.47 21.51 -8.77
N GLY A 15 -10.05 20.24 -8.70
CA GLY A 15 -10.41 19.30 -7.63
C GLY A 15 -11.62 18.41 -7.92
N ASN A 16 -12.04 18.31 -9.19
CA ASN A 16 -13.14 17.42 -9.59
C ASN A 16 -12.73 15.94 -9.63
N SER A 17 -11.44 15.67 -9.73
CA SER A 17 -10.87 14.32 -9.78
C SER A 17 -10.47 13.77 -8.41
N GLU A 18 -10.60 12.45 -8.24
CA GLU A 18 -10.03 11.74 -7.08
C GLU A 18 -8.60 11.31 -7.42
N VAL A 19 -7.67 11.59 -6.51
CA VAL A 19 -6.27 11.19 -6.63
C VAL A 19 -6.04 9.99 -5.74
N VAL A 20 -5.52 8.92 -6.33
CA VAL A 20 -5.22 7.68 -5.61
C VAL A 20 -3.72 7.46 -5.52
N LEU A 21 -3.27 7.12 -4.32
CA LEU A 21 -1.93 6.64 -4.03
C LEU A 21 -2.00 5.17 -3.61
N PHE A 22 -1.13 4.36 -4.18
CA PHE A 22 -1.07 2.94 -3.92
C PHE A 22 0.36 2.39 -4.05
N GLN A 23 0.54 1.18 -3.56
CA GLN A 23 1.75 0.39 -3.81
C GLN A 23 1.42 -0.84 -4.63
N ARG A 24 2.42 -1.32 -5.37
CA ARG A 24 2.36 -2.62 -6.02
C ARG A 24 3.28 -3.55 -5.24
N ASP A 25 2.76 -4.71 -4.84
CA ASP A 25 3.62 -5.78 -4.38
C ASP A 25 4.51 -6.20 -5.56
N VAL A 26 5.81 -6.33 -5.31
CA VAL A 26 6.80 -6.68 -6.33
C VAL A 26 6.89 -8.20 -6.51
N VAL A 27 6.28 -8.97 -5.60
CA VAL A 27 6.17 -10.43 -5.71
C VAL A 27 5.02 -10.77 -6.66
N PRO A 28 5.29 -11.44 -7.80
CA PRO A 28 4.24 -11.81 -8.74
C PRO A 28 3.30 -12.82 -8.11
N ASP A 29 2.06 -12.41 -7.92
CA ASP A 29 0.94 -13.27 -7.57
C ASP A 29 -0.23 -12.87 -8.47
N LEU A 30 -0.87 -13.86 -9.09
CA LEU A 30 -1.89 -13.63 -10.12
C LEU A 30 -3.13 -12.88 -9.57
N ASP A 31 -3.30 -12.88 -8.24
CA ASP A 31 -4.46 -12.30 -7.54
C ASP A 31 -4.09 -11.10 -6.64
N ALA A 32 -2.85 -10.60 -6.69
CA ALA A 32 -2.44 -9.44 -5.89
C ALA A 32 -2.96 -8.13 -6.51
N PHE A 33 -4.15 -7.70 -6.09
CA PHE A 33 -4.66 -6.37 -6.43
C PHE A 33 -3.90 -5.29 -5.65
N ALA A 34 -3.45 -4.25 -6.34
CA ALA A 34 -2.97 -3.06 -5.64
C ALA A 34 -4.10 -2.45 -4.81
N ILE A 35 -3.82 -2.08 -3.57
CA ILE A 35 -4.81 -1.51 -2.67
C ILE A 35 -4.71 0.02 -2.72
N ALA A 36 -5.85 0.69 -2.77
CA ALA A 36 -5.94 2.14 -2.69
C ALA A 36 -5.53 2.63 -1.29
N TRP A 37 -4.23 2.74 -1.04
CA TRP A 37 -3.67 3.06 0.27
C TRP A 37 -4.07 4.46 0.76
N LYS A 38 -4.14 5.44 -0.14
CA LYS A 38 -4.69 6.76 0.17
C LYS A 38 -5.49 7.31 -0.99
N VAL A 39 -6.68 7.84 -0.70
CA VAL A 39 -7.52 8.54 -1.69
C VAL A 39 -7.72 9.98 -1.25
N ILE A 40 -7.33 10.92 -2.10
CA ILE A 40 -7.48 12.36 -1.88
C ILE A 40 -8.62 12.84 -2.78
N ARG A 41 -9.65 13.43 -2.16
CA ARG A 41 -10.84 13.94 -2.85
C ARG A 41 -11.01 15.42 -2.61
N PHE A 42 -11.59 16.13 -3.58
CA PHE A 42 -12.01 17.52 -3.45
C PHE A 42 -10.89 18.49 -3.02
N CYS A 43 -9.63 18.18 -3.36
CA CYS A 43 -8.53 19.11 -3.12
C CYS A 43 -8.58 20.19 -4.21
N GLY A 44 -9.03 21.39 -3.86
CA GLY A 44 -9.13 22.51 -4.81
C GLY A 44 -7.78 22.95 -5.36
N ARG A 45 -7.81 23.76 -6.43
CA ARG A 45 -6.60 24.36 -7.01
C ARG A 45 -5.87 25.23 -5.98
N ASP A 46 -4.55 25.13 -5.96
CA ASP A 46 -3.62 25.76 -5.02
C ASP A 46 -3.81 25.36 -3.54
N CYS A 47 -4.67 24.38 -3.27
CA CYS A 47 -4.78 23.74 -1.95
C CYS A 47 -3.81 22.56 -1.82
N PHE A 48 -3.61 22.11 -0.58
CA PHE A 48 -2.77 20.97 -0.27
C PHE A 48 -3.42 20.00 0.73
N HIS A 49 -3.00 18.73 0.65
CA HIS A 49 -3.43 17.67 1.54
C HIS A 49 -2.19 16.99 2.18
N PRO A 50 -1.92 17.23 3.48
CA PRO A 50 -0.78 16.62 4.17
C PRO A 50 -1.08 15.16 4.55
N PHE A 51 -0.08 14.29 4.46
CA PHE A 51 -0.15 12.91 4.96
C PHE A 51 1.25 12.37 5.26
N ALA A 52 1.33 11.34 6.10
CA ALA A 52 2.57 10.62 6.35
C ALA A 52 2.58 9.34 5.50
N TYR A 53 3.76 8.98 5.00
CA TYR A 53 4.05 7.69 4.43
C TYR A 53 5.06 6.97 5.33
N SER A 54 4.72 5.77 5.79
CA SER A 54 5.62 4.96 6.60
C SER A 54 6.07 3.72 5.84
N THR A 55 7.35 3.40 5.97
CA THR A 55 7.90 2.10 5.58
C THR A 55 7.76 1.05 6.68
N ASP A 56 7.22 1.40 7.84
CA ASP A 56 6.99 0.46 8.92
C ASP A 56 5.75 -0.36 8.58
N ILE A 57 5.95 -1.68 8.49
CA ILE A 57 4.91 -2.62 8.08
C ILE A 57 4.48 -3.43 9.29
N ASP A 58 3.18 -3.60 9.44
CA ASP A 58 2.59 -4.56 10.36
C ASP A 58 1.94 -5.70 9.57
N ILE A 59 2.02 -6.92 10.09
CA ILE A 59 1.29 -8.07 9.57
C ILE A 59 0.16 -8.44 10.54
N ALA A 60 -1.00 -8.80 10.00
CA ALA A 60 -2.04 -9.51 10.73
C ALA A 60 -2.67 -10.62 9.88
N LEU A 61 -3.17 -11.65 10.56
CA LEU A 61 -4.02 -12.66 9.95
C LEU A 61 -5.44 -12.11 9.84
N GLY A 62 -6.16 -12.52 8.81
CA GLY A 62 -7.57 -12.24 8.65
C GLY A 62 -8.35 -13.44 8.10
N ASP A 63 -9.67 -13.36 8.18
CA ASP A 63 -10.60 -14.31 7.59
C ASP A 63 -11.51 -13.66 6.55
N GLU A 64 -12.40 -14.44 5.96
CA GLU A 64 -13.38 -13.99 4.96
C GLU A 64 -14.55 -13.17 5.55
N HIS A 65 -14.65 -13.09 6.88
CA HIS A 65 -15.68 -12.36 7.60
C HIS A 65 -15.23 -10.97 8.07
N GLY A 66 -14.01 -10.56 7.71
CA GLY A 66 -13.45 -9.26 8.10
C GLY A 66 -12.92 -9.22 9.54
N ASN A 67 -12.67 -10.37 10.16
CA ASN A 67 -11.98 -10.42 11.44
C ASN A 67 -10.48 -10.41 11.22
N PHE A 68 -9.74 -9.77 12.14
CA PHE A 68 -8.29 -9.70 12.09
C PHE A 68 -7.68 -10.12 13.43
N SER A 69 -6.50 -10.75 13.39
CA SER A 69 -5.66 -10.93 14.56
C SER A 69 -5.05 -9.59 15.02
N PRO A 70 -4.48 -9.52 16.22
CA PRO A 70 -3.57 -8.43 16.56
C PRO A 70 -2.48 -8.27 15.50
N ARG A 71 -2.09 -7.02 15.26
CA ARG A 71 -1.00 -6.65 14.35
C ARG A 71 0.35 -6.87 15.00
N VAL A 72 1.33 -7.32 14.23
CA VAL A 72 2.70 -7.54 14.66
C VAL A 72 3.64 -6.79 13.71
N ALA A 73 4.57 -6.01 14.29
CA ALA A 73 5.56 -5.28 13.51
C ALA A 73 6.44 -6.26 12.72
N ALA A 74 6.61 -5.98 11.43
CA ALA A 74 7.32 -6.81 10.47
C ALA A 74 8.38 -5.96 9.75
N PRO A 75 9.58 -5.81 10.34
CA PRO A 75 10.68 -5.15 9.65
C PRO A 75 11.07 -5.91 8.37
N PRO A 76 11.75 -5.27 7.40
CA PRO A 76 12.26 -5.95 6.22
C PRO A 76 13.09 -7.19 6.57
N GLY A 77 12.76 -8.32 5.95
CA GLY A 77 13.39 -9.62 6.22
C GLY A 77 12.84 -10.37 7.44
N ALA A 78 11.73 -9.90 8.02
CA ALA A 78 11.03 -10.62 9.08
C ALA A 78 10.37 -11.90 8.55
N HIS A 79 10.52 -12.99 9.30
CA HIS A 79 9.87 -14.26 9.02
C HIS A 79 8.87 -14.56 10.13
N PHE A 80 7.70 -15.05 9.74
CA PHE A 80 6.65 -15.45 10.65
C PHE A 80 6.09 -16.81 10.26
N THR A 81 5.52 -17.48 11.25
CA THR A 81 4.79 -18.73 11.07
C THR A 81 3.39 -18.60 11.62
N ILE A 82 2.50 -19.39 11.06
CA ILE A 82 1.13 -19.51 11.54
C ILE A 82 0.98 -20.89 12.15
N ASP A 83 1.04 -20.92 13.48
CA ASP A 83 0.99 -22.15 14.25
C ASP A 83 -0.36 -22.27 14.96
N ALA A 84 -0.79 -23.53 15.18
CA ALA A 84 -2.07 -23.81 15.80
C ALA A 84 -1.98 -23.56 17.30
N LEU A 85 -2.86 -22.70 17.82
CA LEU A 85 -3.14 -22.66 19.24
C LEU A 85 -3.82 -23.96 19.69
N PRO A 86 -3.81 -24.27 21.00
CA PRO A 86 -4.54 -25.43 21.54
C PRO A 86 -6.04 -25.46 21.21
N ASN A 87 -6.63 -24.29 20.92
CA ASN A 87 -8.02 -24.16 20.48
C ASN A 87 -8.22 -24.29 18.94
N GLY A 88 -7.15 -24.62 18.20
CA GLY A 88 -7.14 -24.83 16.76
C GLY A 88 -7.09 -23.56 15.90
N ARG A 89 -7.03 -22.36 16.49
CA ARG A 89 -6.89 -21.10 15.74
C ARG A 89 -5.43 -20.84 15.39
N GLY A 90 -5.17 -20.33 14.19
CA GLY A 90 -3.84 -19.89 13.80
C GLY A 90 -3.40 -18.65 14.59
N ARG A 91 -2.16 -18.64 15.04
CA ARG A 91 -1.50 -17.48 15.63
C ARG A 91 -0.26 -17.14 14.83
N LEU A 92 -0.09 -15.85 14.55
CA LEU A 92 1.12 -15.33 13.94
C LEU A 92 2.24 -15.28 14.99
N GLU A 93 3.32 -16.02 14.76
CA GLU A 93 4.49 -16.08 15.65
C GLU A 93 5.76 -15.74 14.86
N PRO A 94 6.73 -15.01 15.46
CA PRO A 94 8.02 -14.76 14.80
C PRO A 94 8.79 -16.06 14.61
N ASP A 95 9.39 -16.25 13.42
CA ASP A 95 10.30 -17.34 13.13
C ASP A 95 11.75 -16.84 13.23
N PRO A 96 12.62 -17.47 14.05
CA PRO A 96 14.03 -17.09 14.16
C PRO A 96 14.83 -17.26 12.87
N ALA A 97 14.28 -17.88 11.82
CA ALA A 97 14.89 -17.99 10.49
C ALA A 97 14.96 -16.67 9.70
N GLY A 98 14.51 -15.54 10.27
CA GLY A 98 14.61 -14.23 9.64
C GLY A 98 16.05 -13.81 9.30
N SER A 99 16.21 -13.00 8.26
CA SER A 99 17.48 -12.41 7.87
C SER A 99 17.33 -10.90 7.67
N GLU A 100 18.39 -10.11 7.86
CA GLU A 100 18.29 -8.66 7.71
C GLU A 100 18.18 -8.26 6.21
N GLY A 101 17.24 -7.36 5.89
CA GLY A 101 17.20 -6.70 4.58
C GLY A 101 16.51 -7.47 3.44
N GLY A 102 15.57 -8.37 3.77
CA GLY A 102 14.86 -9.22 2.82
C GLY A 102 13.35 -8.98 2.70
N ASP A 103 12.65 -9.98 2.17
CA ASP A 103 11.19 -9.99 2.09
C ASP A 103 10.58 -10.30 3.44
N ILE A 104 9.34 -9.84 3.66
CA ILE A 104 8.56 -10.30 4.80
C ILE A 104 7.91 -11.63 4.39
N GLU A 105 8.28 -12.71 5.07
CA GLU A 105 7.73 -14.05 4.79
C GLU A 105 6.81 -14.51 5.92
N VAL A 106 5.66 -15.08 5.56
CA VAL A 106 4.70 -15.67 6.50
C VAL A 106 4.34 -17.07 6.00
N VAL A 107 4.70 -18.10 6.75
CA VAL A 107 4.45 -19.51 6.37
C VAL A 107 3.26 -20.05 7.15
N ASN A 108 2.25 -20.57 6.44
CA ASN A 108 1.15 -21.26 7.09
C ASN A 108 1.58 -22.68 7.48
N ARG A 109 1.79 -22.94 8.78
CA ARG A 109 2.18 -24.26 9.32
C ARG A 109 1.00 -25.05 9.90
N LEU A 110 -0.22 -24.55 9.75
CA LEU A 110 -1.42 -25.27 10.20
C LEU A 110 -1.58 -26.59 9.43
N ALA A 111 -2.11 -27.61 10.09
CA ALA A 111 -2.42 -28.89 9.43
C ALA A 111 -3.61 -28.79 8.46
N ARG A 112 -4.51 -27.82 8.68
CA ARG A 112 -5.69 -27.54 7.85
C ARG A 112 -6.11 -26.08 8.01
N GLY A 113 -6.80 -25.55 7.00
CA GLY A 113 -7.36 -24.20 7.00
C GLY A 113 -6.45 -23.20 6.31
N ALA A 114 -7.02 -22.50 5.33
CA ALA A 114 -6.37 -21.38 4.68
C ALA A 114 -6.63 -20.09 5.49
N VAL A 115 -5.70 -19.15 5.40
CA VAL A 115 -5.73 -17.89 6.16
C VAL A 115 -5.38 -16.73 5.24
N ASN A 116 -5.97 -15.57 5.47
CA ASN A 116 -5.57 -14.36 4.77
C ASN A 116 -4.42 -13.71 5.55
N VAL A 117 -3.37 -13.31 4.85
CA VAL A 117 -2.24 -12.57 5.44
C VAL A 117 -2.29 -11.15 4.91
N ASN A 118 -2.34 -10.18 5.82
CA ASN A 118 -2.60 -8.79 5.52
C ASN A 118 -1.43 -7.93 6.00
N ALA A 119 -0.90 -7.10 5.12
CA ALA A 119 0.13 -6.12 5.42
C ALA A 119 -0.48 -4.72 5.57
N PHE A 120 -0.07 -4.01 6.61
CA PHE A 120 -0.55 -2.68 6.94
C PHE A 120 0.60 -1.68 7.02
N SER A 121 0.34 -0.43 6.64
CA SER A 121 1.21 0.72 6.88
C SER A 121 0.37 1.86 7.46
N GLU A 122 0.82 2.47 8.56
CA GLU A 122 0.07 3.49 9.32
C GLU A 122 -1.37 3.03 9.63
N GLY A 123 -1.51 1.74 9.93
CA GLY A 123 -2.77 1.08 10.25
C GLY A 123 -3.75 0.88 9.09
N ARG A 124 -3.36 1.22 7.86
CA ARG A 124 -4.14 1.04 6.63
C ARG A 124 -3.68 -0.19 5.87
N LEU A 125 -4.63 -0.92 5.30
CA LEU A 125 -4.33 -2.11 4.50
C LEU A 125 -3.54 -1.70 3.25
N LEU A 126 -2.41 -2.38 3.03
CA LEU A 126 -1.45 -2.07 1.96
C LEU A 126 -1.41 -3.18 0.92
N ALA A 127 -1.38 -4.44 1.38
CA ALA A 127 -1.49 -5.62 0.54
C ALA A 127 -2.16 -6.75 1.33
N ALA A 128 -2.79 -7.68 0.63
CA ALA A 128 -3.34 -8.89 1.20
C ALA A 128 -3.03 -10.08 0.28
N LYS A 129 -2.64 -11.20 0.89
CA LYS A 129 -2.57 -12.51 0.24
C LYS A 129 -3.68 -13.37 0.81
N HIS A 130 -4.64 -13.71 -0.03
CA HIS A 130 -5.83 -14.44 0.38
C HIS A 130 -5.59 -15.96 0.31
N ALA A 131 -6.30 -16.69 1.16
CA ALA A 131 -6.37 -18.15 1.14
C ALA A 131 -4.99 -18.86 1.13
N VAL A 132 -4.03 -18.39 1.92
CA VAL A 132 -2.72 -19.03 2.09
C VAL A 132 -2.93 -20.40 2.73
N ALA A 133 -2.77 -21.47 1.97
CA ALA A 133 -3.06 -22.83 2.41
C ALA A 133 -1.95 -23.42 3.30
N PRO A 134 -2.22 -24.49 4.06
CA PRO A 134 -1.19 -25.26 4.77
C PRO A 134 0.06 -25.56 3.92
N GLY A 135 1.24 -25.26 4.47
CA GLY A 135 2.54 -25.43 3.82
C GLY A 135 2.91 -24.33 2.80
N GLN A 136 2.00 -23.40 2.49
CA GLN A 136 2.28 -22.27 1.60
C GLN A 136 2.85 -21.07 2.36
N LYS A 137 3.44 -20.15 1.60
CA LYS A 137 3.97 -18.89 2.11
C LYS A 137 3.34 -17.68 1.46
N ALA A 138 3.08 -16.66 2.27
CA ALA A 138 2.85 -15.30 1.84
C ALA A 138 4.16 -14.53 1.93
N VAL A 139 4.56 -13.89 0.83
CA VAL A 139 5.79 -13.10 0.75
C VAL A 139 5.42 -11.69 0.33
N PHE A 140 5.86 -10.69 1.08
CA PHE A 140 5.64 -9.28 0.75
C PHE A 140 6.97 -8.57 0.55
N ARG A 141 7.06 -7.78 -0.53
CA ARG A 141 8.20 -6.89 -0.77
C ARG A 141 7.70 -5.46 -1.00
N PHE A 142 7.94 -4.60 -0.02
CA PHE A 142 7.67 -3.17 -0.14
C PHE A 142 8.98 -2.40 -0.36
N THR A 143 8.98 -1.57 -1.40
CA THR A 143 10.05 -0.59 -1.62
C THR A 143 9.52 0.79 -1.23
N PRO A 144 10.39 1.76 -0.87
CA PRO A 144 9.99 3.13 -0.59
C PRO A 144 9.60 3.84 -1.90
N THR A 145 8.52 3.40 -2.52
CA THR A 145 7.95 3.94 -3.75
C THR A 145 6.44 4.09 -3.59
N LEU A 146 5.87 5.11 -4.23
CA LEU A 146 4.42 5.28 -4.33
C LEU A 146 4.02 5.43 -5.79
N TRP A 147 2.96 4.74 -6.18
CA TRP A 147 2.27 5.04 -7.43
C TRP A 147 1.17 6.04 -7.15
N ILE A 148 1.04 7.03 -8.02
CA ILE A 148 -0.02 8.04 -7.98
C ILE A 148 -0.74 8.11 -9.32
N GLY A 149 -2.05 8.28 -9.29
CA GLY A 149 -2.85 8.47 -10.48
C GLY A 149 -4.18 9.14 -10.18
N VAL A 150 -4.92 9.44 -11.24
CA VAL A 150 -6.29 9.92 -11.16
C VAL A 150 -7.25 8.77 -11.45
N ALA A 151 -8.24 8.59 -10.59
CA ALA A 151 -9.26 7.56 -10.75
C ALA A 151 -10.62 8.07 -10.23
N SER A 152 -11.70 7.35 -10.54
CA SER A 152 -13.03 7.64 -10.04
C SER A 152 -13.63 6.43 -9.33
N GLN A 153 -14.51 6.68 -8.36
CA GLN A 153 -15.20 5.65 -7.59
C GLN A 153 -14.23 4.73 -6.83
N VAL A 154 -13.08 5.26 -6.39
CA VAL A 154 -12.08 4.49 -5.66
C VAL A 154 -12.26 4.71 -4.17
N GLN A 155 -12.36 3.62 -3.41
CA GLN A 155 -12.46 3.66 -1.96
C GLN A 155 -11.12 3.32 -1.32
N GLU A 156 -10.72 4.12 -0.32
CA GLU A 156 -9.50 3.86 0.46
C GLU A 156 -9.57 2.46 1.13
N GLY A 157 -8.44 1.75 1.14
CA GLY A 157 -8.31 0.40 1.70
C GLY A 157 -8.92 -0.72 0.86
N HIS A 158 -9.47 -0.43 -0.32
CA HIS A 158 -10.05 -1.43 -1.23
C HIS A 158 -9.12 -1.74 -2.39
N ALA A 159 -9.28 -2.94 -2.96
CA ALA A 159 -8.60 -3.35 -4.18
C ALA A 159 -8.90 -2.40 -5.33
N LEU A 160 -7.87 -2.01 -6.07
CA LEU A 160 -7.99 -1.22 -7.28
C LEU A 160 -8.47 -2.08 -8.44
N ASN A 161 -9.45 -1.56 -9.19
CA ASN A 161 -9.89 -2.17 -10.42
C ASN A 161 -8.75 -2.14 -11.46
N ALA A 162 -8.68 -3.15 -12.33
CA ALA A 162 -7.74 -3.26 -13.42
C ALA A 162 -7.69 -1.99 -14.29
N ALA A 163 -8.82 -1.31 -14.48
CA ALA A 163 -8.90 -0.04 -15.22
C ALA A 163 -8.04 1.08 -14.60
N VAL A 164 -7.96 1.14 -13.26
CA VAL A 164 -7.11 2.11 -12.55
C VAL A 164 -5.64 1.71 -12.67
N LEU A 165 -5.35 0.41 -12.60
CA LEU A 165 -3.99 -0.12 -12.78
C LEU A 165 -3.44 0.08 -14.19
N SER A 166 -4.30 0.05 -15.21
CA SER A 166 -3.97 0.31 -16.61
C SER A 166 -3.96 1.78 -17.00
N SER A 167 -4.41 2.66 -16.11
CA SER A 167 -4.42 4.11 -16.35
C SER A 167 -3.02 4.72 -16.26
N ALA A 168 -2.88 5.97 -16.69
CA ALA A 168 -1.63 6.70 -16.56
C ALA A 168 -1.31 6.99 -15.09
N SER A 169 -0.51 6.12 -14.46
CA SER A 169 0.03 6.30 -13.12
C SER A 169 1.51 6.66 -13.15
N THR A 170 1.94 7.53 -12.24
CA THR A 170 3.34 7.94 -12.07
C THR A 170 3.97 7.22 -10.88
N LEU A 171 5.16 6.65 -11.07
CA LEU A 171 5.99 6.12 -9.98
C LEU A 171 6.77 7.25 -9.31
N LEU A 172 6.65 7.37 -7.99
CA LEU A 172 7.35 8.33 -7.15
C LEU A 172 8.36 7.59 -6.25
N PRO A 173 9.68 7.72 -6.49
CA PRO A 173 10.69 7.17 -5.60
C PRO A 173 10.80 8.02 -4.33
N LEU A 174 10.69 7.37 -3.16
CA LEU A 174 10.72 8.02 -1.85
C LEU A 174 11.95 7.65 -1.01
N ALA A 175 12.85 6.82 -1.56
CA ALA A 175 14.09 6.45 -0.90
C ALA A 175 14.90 7.68 -0.50
N GLY A 176 15.34 7.73 0.77
CA GLY A 176 16.17 8.82 1.29
C GLY A 176 15.45 10.14 1.55
N LEU A 177 14.12 10.18 1.43
CA LEU A 177 13.34 11.39 1.69
C LEU A 177 12.87 11.48 3.14
N ALA A 178 13.02 12.65 3.74
CA ALA A 178 12.40 13.01 5.01
C ALA A 178 11.05 13.73 4.78
N ALA A 179 10.96 14.54 3.72
CA ALA A 179 9.74 15.21 3.31
C ALA A 179 9.74 15.57 1.82
N ALA A 180 8.57 15.71 1.20
CA ALA A 180 8.42 16.25 -0.15
C ALA A 180 6.98 16.71 -0.43
N ASP A 181 6.84 17.59 -1.41
CA ASP A 181 5.55 17.92 -2.03
C ASP A 181 5.35 17.05 -3.28
N ILE A 182 4.16 16.45 -3.40
CA ILE A 182 3.71 15.79 -4.61
C ILE A 182 2.80 16.78 -5.33
N VAL A 183 3.31 17.37 -6.41
CA VAL A 183 2.62 18.42 -7.16
C VAL A 183 1.90 17.81 -8.35
N MET A 184 0.58 18.04 -8.41
CA MET A 184 -0.26 17.66 -9.54
C MET A 184 -0.46 18.83 -10.49
N THR A 185 -0.25 18.60 -11.79
CA THR A 185 -0.45 19.59 -12.86
C THR A 185 -1.28 18.99 -14.00
N GLY A 186 -1.61 19.80 -15.01
CA GLY A 186 -2.42 19.36 -16.15
C GLY A 186 -3.90 19.28 -15.82
N GLY A 187 -4.64 18.38 -16.46
CA GLY A 187 -6.10 18.29 -16.34
C GLY A 187 -6.84 19.40 -17.07
N GLY A 188 -8.13 19.54 -16.74
CA GLY A 188 -9.05 20.49 -17.35
C GLY A 188 -10.05 19.81 -18.30
N THR A 189 -10.95 20.62 -18.85
CA THR A 189 -12.02 20.17 -19.76
C THR A 189 -11.91 20.84 -21.11
N GLY A 190 -12.25 20.14 -22.19
CA GLY A 190 -12.29 20.70 -23.54
C GLY A 190 -11.02 20.46 -24.35
N ALA A 191 -10.89 21.18 -25.47
CA ALA A 191 -9.84 20.94 -26.47
C ALA A 191 -8.41 21.19 -25.95
N ASP A 192 -8.27 22.02 -24.91
CA ASP A 192 -6.97 22.39 -24.33
C ASP A 192 -6.58 21.54 -23.10
N ALA A 193 -7.40 20.54 -22.75
CA ALA A 193 -7.14 19.67 -21.61
C ALA A 193 -5.79 18.97 -21.75
N GLN A 194 -4.98 19.05 -20.70
CA GLN A 194 -3.66 18.41 -20.65
C GLN A 194 -3.74 17.11 -19.85
N PRO A 195 -2.91 16.10 -20.14
CA PRO A 195 -2.78 14.94 -19.27
C PRO A 195 -2.39 15.34 -17.85
N PHE A 196 -2.87 14.61 -16.85
CA PHE A 196 -2.41 14.83 -15.48
C PHE A 196 -0.94 14.45 -15.33
N GLY A 197 -0.17 15.34 -14.70
CA GLY A 197 1.24 15.12 -14.37
C GLY A 197 1.46 15.17 -12.87
N PHE A 198 2.39 14.34 -12.39
CA PHE A 198 2.78 14.31 -10.98
C PHE A 198 4.31 14.40 -10.86
N ALA A 199 4.80 15.27 -9.97
CA ALA A 199 6.22 15.44 -9.72
C ALA A 199 6.50 15.67 -8.23
N LEU A 200 7.69 15.28 -7.79
CA LEU A 200 8.20 15.62 -6.45
C LEU A 200 8.86 17.00 -6.50
N GLU A 201 8.41 17.91 -5.64
CA GLU A 201 8.99 19.23 -5.41
C GLU A 201 9.31 19.41 -3.92
N GLN A 202 10.05 20.48 -3.58
CA GLN A 202 10.36 20.85 -2.19
C GLN A 202 10.93 19.68 -1.36
N VAL A 203 11.81 18.91 -1.98
CA VAL A 203 12.33 17.65 -1.43
C VAL A 203 13.33 17.91 -0.30
N VAL A 204 13.10 17.31 0.86
CA VAL A 204 13.99 17.26 2.01
C VAL A 204 14.51 15.83 2.17
N ARG A 205 15.84 15.67 2.26
CA ARG A 205 16.49 14.36 2.42
C ARG A 205 16.88 14.11 3.89
N LEU A 206 17.04 12.82 4.21
CA LEU A 206 17.56 12.35 5.51
C LEU A 206 19.03 12.74 5.71
#